data_AF-A0A061FVG3-F1
#
_entry.id   AF-A0A061FVG3-F1
#
_cell.length_a   1.000
_cell.length_b   1.000
_cell.length_c   1.000
_cell.angle_alpha   90.00
_cell.angle_beta   90.00
_cell.angle_gamma   90.00
#
_symmetry.space_group_name_H-M   'P 1'
#
loop_
_entity.id
_entity.type
_entity.pdbx_description
1 polymer ?
#
loop_
_entity_poly.entity_id
_entity_poly.type
_entity_poly.pdbx_seq_one_letter_code
_entity_poly.pdbx_strand_id
1 'polypeptide(L)'
;MSSLSKSSRIVCAELRLQDTKNKVEFDLYNAFKITIEFCSDYYKTRSWVEGYAVPIYSIGHPSKWDISHNVQEIIVLPPTWRGQVGRPRWKRIPSAREDSRRCRCSQYKSYGHNRQNCLTPFAVPLTNSTPSSTQLTAQRR
;
A
#
# COMPACT_ATOMS: atom_id res chain seq x y z
N MET A 1 50.36 -20.93 -4.27
CA MET A 1 49.40 -20.03 -3.58
C MET A 1 48.52 -20.91 -2.71
N SER A 2 48.41 -20.55 -1.44
CA SER A 2 48.19 -21.42 -0.27
C SER A 2 46.90 -22.23 -0.25
N SER A 3 47.04 -23.54 -0.02
CA SER A 3 45.97 -24.45 0.38
C SER A 3 45.51 -24.14 1.80
N LEU A 4 44.26 -23.67 1.96
CA LEU A 4 43.58 -23.63 3.24
C LEU A 4 43.15 -25.06 3.62
N SER A 5 44.03 -25.82 4.27
CA SER A 5 43.62 -27.03 4.98
C SER A 5 42.84 -26.58 6.23
N LYS A 6 41.53 -26.41 6.08
CA LYS A 6 40.65 -26.18 7.24
C LYS A 6 40.73 -27.42 8.14
N SER A 7 40.97 -27.21 9.43
CA SER A 7 41.03 -28.28 10.44
C SER A 7 39.82 -29.22 10.30
N SER A 8 40.05 -30.53 10.40
CA SER A 8 38.99 -31.56 10.31
C SER A 8 37.82 -31.32 11.27
N ARG A 9 38.10 -30.74 12.45
CA ARG A 9 37.06 -30.34 13.42
C ARG A 9 36.15 -29.23 12.89
N ILE A 10 36.68 -28.29 12.11
CA ILE A 10 35.91 -27.18 11.52
C ILE A 10 34.97 -27.71 10.44
N VAL A 11 35.45 -28.62 9.58
CA VAL A 11 34.64 -29.24 8.53
C VAL A 11 33.48 -30.04 9.13
N CYS A 12 33.72 -30.84 10.19
CA CYS A 12 32.66 -31.59 10.86
C CYS A 12 31.62 -30.68 11.56
N ALA A 13 32.04 -29.56 12.16
CA ALA A 13 31.13 -28.60 12.77
C ALA A 13 30.26 -27.89 11.72
N GLU A 14 30.83 -27.52 10.58
CA GLU A 14 30.12 -26.85 9.49
C GLU A 14 29.10 -27.79 8.81
N LEU A 15 29.46 -29.06 8.60
CA LEU A 15 28.53 -30.11 8.15
C LEU A 15 27.37 -30.31 9.14
N ARG A 16 27.65 -30.36 10.45
CA ARG A 16 26.59 -30.51 11.46
C ARG A 16 25.68 -29.30 11.55
N LEU A 17 26.19 -28.09 11.30
CA LEU A 17 25.39 -26.87 11.18
C LEU A 17 24.55 -26.85 9.89
N GLN A 18 25.05 -27.41 8.79
CA GLN A 18 24.27 -27.56 7.56
C GLN A 18 23.16 -28.60 7.74
N ASP A 19 23.45 -29.75 8.35
CA ASP A 19 22.44 -30.78 8.66
C ASP A 19 21.33 -30.26 9.57
N THR A 20 21.67 -29.46 10.59
CA THR A 20 20.66 -28.86 11.47
C THR A 20 19.84 -27.80 10.76
N LYS A 21 20.45 -26.96 9.91
CA LYS A 21 19.71 -25.97 9.09
C LYS A 21 18.74 -26.66 8.14
N ASN A 22 19.20 -27.69 7.43
CA ASN A 22 18.38 -28.46 6.50
C ASN A 22 17.23 -29.19 7.22
N LYS A 23 17.50 -29.73 8.42
CA LYS A 23 16.47 -30.36 9.25
C LYS A 23 15.42 -29.35 9.72
N VAL A 24 15.84 -28.20 10.26
CA VAL A 24 14.92 -27.15 10.70
C VAL A 24 14.08 -26.64 9.54
N GLU A 25 14.66 -26.46 8.36
CA GLU A 25 13.95 -26.05 7.16
C GLU A 25 12.91 -27.10 6.71
N PHE A 26 13.27 -28.38 6.75
CA PHE A 26 12.35 -29.48 6.46
C PHE A 26 11.20 -29.58 7.47
N ASP A 27 11.50 -29.43 8.76
CA ASP A 27 10.50 -29.43 9.83
C ASP A 27 9.54 -28.24 9.68
N LEU A 28 10.04 -27.06 9.33
CA LEU A 28 9.22 -25.86 9.04
C LEU A 28 8.33 -26.07 7.81
N TYR A 29 8.87 -26.64 6.73
CA TYR A 29 8.09 -26.93 5.53
C TYR A 29 6.95 -27.91 5.82
N ASN A 30 7.22 -28.99 6.58
CA ASN A 30 6.21 -29.95 6.94
C ASN A 30 5.17 -29.37 7.90
N ALA A 31 5.58 -28.59 8.90
CA ALA A 31 4.64 -27.90 9.79
C ALA A 31 3.74 -26.93 9.03
N PHE A 32 4.31 -26.16 8.11
CA PHE A 32 3.55 -25.25 7.24
C PHE A 32 2.59 -26.01 6.32
N LYS A 33 3.05 -27.10 5.71
CA LYS A 33 2.23 -27.96 4.85
C LYS A 33 1.05 -28.57 5.62
N ILE A 34 1.29 -29.13 6.80
CA ILE A 34 0.24 -29.67 7.68
C ILE A 34 -0.77 -28.58 8.04
N THR A 35 -0.29 -27.37 8.36
CA THR A 35 -1.16 -26.23 8.70
C THR A 35 -2.03 -25.82 7.51
N ILE A 36 -1.45 -25.74 6.31
CA ILE A 36 -2.20 -25.42 5.09
C ILE A 36 -3.22 -26.51 4.79
N GLU A 37 -2.84 -27.78 4.84
CA GLU A 37 -3.75 -28.90 4.57
C GLU A 37 -4.92 -28.88 5.56
N PHE A 38 -4.66 -28.69 6.86
CA PHE A 38 -5.67 -28.55 7.89
C PHE A 38 -6.60 -27.33 7.67
N CYS A 39 -6.04 -26.17 7.34
CA CYS A 39 -6.83 -24.95 7.13
C CYS A 39 -7.58 -24.93 5.79
N SER A 40 -7.10 -25.65 4.78
CA SER A 40 -7.65 -25.61 3.42
C SER A 40 -9.12 -26.02 3.37
N ASP A 41 -9.53 -26.96 4.23
CA ASP A 41 -10.89 -27.44 4.31
C ASP A 41 -11.88 -26.36 4.76
N TYR A 42 -11.48 -25.44 5.63
CA TYR A 42 -12.35 -24.34 6.10
C TYR A 42 -12.72 -23.35 4.99
N TYR A 43 -11.88 -23.22 3.96
CA TYR A 43 -12.11 -22.30 2.86
C TYR A 43 -12.85 -22.93 1.67
N LYS A 44 -13.24 -24.20 1.75
CA LYS A 44 -14.10 -24.84 0.75
C LYS A 44 -15.51 -24.29 0.84
N THR A 45 -16.18 -24.08 -0.30
CA THR A 45 -17.56 -23.59 -0.38
C THR A 45 -18.52 -24.41 0.49
N ARG A 46 -18.32 -25.74 0.56
CA ARG A 46 -19.09 -26.63 1.42
C ARG A 46 -19.05 -26.20 2.89
N SER A 47 -17.87 -25.90 3.42
CA SER A 47 -17.67 -25.49 4.82
C SER A 47 -18.35 -24.16 5.12
N TRP A 48 -18.35 -23.23 4.16
CA TRP A 48 -19.12 -21.98 4.26
C TRP A 48 -20.62 -22.24 4.25
N VAL A 49 -21.11 -23.08 3.32
CA VAL A 49 -22.54 -23.43 3.25
C VAL A 49 -22.99 -24.11 4.53
N GLU A 50 -22.22 -25.04 5.08
CA GLU A 50 -22.52 -25.73 6.35
C GLU A 50 -22.47 -24.75 7.54
N GLY A 51 -21.45 -23.87 7.60
CA GLY A 51 -21.32 -22.88 8.68
C GLY A 51 -22.43 -21.83 8.70
N TYR A 52 -22.98 -21.48 7.53
CA TYR A 52 -24.09 -20.55 7.39
C TYR A 52 -25.44 -21.26 7.14
N ALA A 53 -25.50 -22.59 7.25
CA ALA A 53 -26.75 -23.34 7.12
C ALA A 53 -27.71 -23.05 8.29
N VAL A 54 -27.15 -22.64 9.44
CA VAL A 54 -27.95 -22.23 10.59
C VAL A 54 -28.63 -20.89 10.27
N PRO A 55 -29.96 -20.79 10.44
CA PRO A 55 -30.67 -19.55 10.19
C PRO A 55 -30.17 -18.45 11.14
N ILE A 56 -29.70 -17.35 10.57
CA ILE A 56 -29.48 -16.10 11.31
C ILE A 56 -30.85 -15.49 11.54
N TYR A 57 -31.39 -15.65 12.75
CA TYR A 57 -32.62 -14.97 13.12
C TYR A 57 -32.36 -13.47 13.18
N SER A 58 -33.22 -12.69 12.51
CA SER A 58 -33.22 -11.25 12.68
C SER A 58 -33.43 -10.93 14.16
N ILE A 59 -32.60 -10.07 14.71
CA ILE A 59 -32.82 -9.52 16.05
C ILE A 59 -34.18 -8.80 16.02
N GLY A 60 -35.11 -9.22 16.88
CA GLY A 60 -36.44 -8.62 16.97
C GLY A 60 -36.39 -7.14 17.34
N HIS A 61 -37.47 -6.40 17.08
CA HIS A 61 -37.56 -5.00 17.53
C HIS A 61 -37.37 -4.93 19.07
N PRO A 62 -36.58 -3.97 19.61
CA PRO A 62 -36.29 -3.88 21.04
C PRO A 62 -37.53 -3.85 21.94
N SER A 63 -38.66 -3.33 21.45
CA SER A 63 -39.94 -3.33 22.19
C SER A 63 -40.52 -4.72 22.46
N LYS A 64 -40.05 -5.76 21.78
CA LYS A 64 -40.47 -7.16 21.98
C LYS A 64 -39.52 -7.92 22.89
N TRP A 65 -38.44 -7.30 23.36
CA TRP A 65 -37.47 -7.97 24.21
C TRP A 65 -38.00 -8.00 25.64
N ASP A 66 -38.01 -9.19 26.24
CA ASP A 66 -38.28 -9.34 27.66
C ASP A 66 -36.99 -9.06 28.44
N ILE A 67 -36.75 -7.79 28.77
CA ILE A 67 -35.54 -7.32 29.46
C ILE A 67 -35.83 -7.27 30.95
N SER A 68 -35.10 -8.05 31.76
CA SER A 68 -35.20 -8.00 33.22
C SER A 68 -34.86 -6.62 33.77
N HIS A 69 -35.51 -6.22 34.88
CA HIS A 69 -35.31 -4.93 35.54
C HIS A 69 -33.83 -4.60 35.80
N ASN A 70 -33.09 -5.59 36.30
CA ASN A 70 -31.66 -5.46 36.59
C ASN A 70 -30.81 -5.06 35.37
N VAL A 71 -31.26 -5.42 34.16
CA VAL A 71 -30.58 -5.08 32.90
C VAL A 71 -31.04 -3.71 32.39
N GLN A 72 -32.32 -3.37 32.57
CA GLN A 72 -32.84 -2.03 32.21
C GLN A 72 -32.18 -0.92 33.04
N GLU A 73 -31.79 -1.21 34.27
CA GLU A 73 -31.09 -0.28 35.16
C GLU A 73 -29.61 -0.07 34.80
N ILE A 74 -29.03 -0.89 33.90
CA ILE A 74 -27.63 -0.75 33.49
C ILE A 74 -27.50 0.43 32.54
N ILE A 75 -26.95 1.53 33.06
CA ILE A 75 -26.57 2.68 32.24
C ILE A 75 -25.19 2.42 31.62
N VAL A 76 -25.18 2.08 30.32
CA VAL A 76 -23.93 1.97 29.55
C VAL A 76 -23.55 3.35 29.01
N LEU A 77 -22.57 3.99 29.65
CA LEU A 77 -22.01 5.24 29.13
C LEU A 77 -21.10 4.93 27.93
N PRO A 78 -21.13 5.76 26.87
CA PRO A 78 -20.17 5.62 25.77
C PRO A 78 -18.75 5.79 26.30
N PRO A 79 -17.74 5.14 25.69
CA PRO A 79 -16.36 5.38 26.05
C PRO A 79 -16.05 6.87 25.90
N THR A 80 -15.19 7.39 26.79
CA THR A 80 -14.79 8.80 26.73
C THR A 80 -14.05 9.07 25.43
N TRP A 81 -14.76 9.67 24.48
CA TRP A 81 -14.19 10.03 23.18
C TRP A 81 -13.22 11.19 23.34
N ARG A 82 -11.93 10.94 23.09
CA ARG A 82 -10.98 12.02 22.84
C ARG A 82 -11.01 12.29 21.34
N GLY A 83 -11.67 13.37 20.95
CA GLY A 83 -11.74 13.79 19.55
C GLY A 83 -10.36 13.82 18.92
N GLN A 84 -10.21 13.13 17.78
CA GLN A 84 -9.02 13.31 16.95
C GLN A 84 -8.92 14.80 16.56
N VAL A 85 -7.70 15.34 16.57
CA VAL A 85 -7.41 16.71 16.13
C VAL A 85 -7.87 16.84 14.68
N GLY A 86 -9.04 17.47 14.48
CA GLY A 86 -9.93 17.33 13.32
C GLY A 86 -9.32 17.11 11.93
N ARG A 87 -9.57 18.04 11.00
CA ARG A 87 -9.16 17.87 9.60
C ARG A 87 -7.66 18.18 9.46
N PRO A 88 -6.89 17.37 8.71
CA PRO A 88 -5.54 17.75 8.29
C PRO A 88 -5.54 19.13 7.62
N ARG A 89 -4.54 19.95 7.90
CA ARG A 89 -4.44 21.32 7.34
C ARG A 89 -4.46 21.26 5.81
N TRP A 90 -5.25 22.14 5.17
CA TRP A 90 -5.27 22.26 3.70
C TRP A 90 -3.90 22.60 3.12
N LYS A 91 -3.14 23.45 3.83
CA LYS A 91 -1.77 23.80 3.45
C LYS A 91 -0.78 22.89 4.16
N ARG A 92 0.14 22.32 3.38
CA ARG A 92 1.26 21.51 3.86
C ARG A 92 2.22 22.37 4.69
N ILE A 93 2.68 21.85 5.82
CA ILE A 93 3.78 22.45 6.60
C ILE A 93 5.09 21.85 6.08
N PRO A 94 6.03 22.65 5.55
CA PRO A 94 7.35 22.15 5.18
C PRO A 94 8.17 21.75 6.41
N SER A 95 8.97 20.70 6.30
CA SER A 95 9.95 20.35 7.33
C SER A 95 11.11 21.35 7.37
N ALA A 96 11.87 21.37 8.48
CA ALA A 96 12.95 22.35 8.71
C ALA A 96 14.05 22.38 7.64
N ARG A 97 14.16 21.34 6.79
CA ARG A 97 15.16 21.23 5.71
C ARG A 97 14.56 21.37 4.31
N GLU A 98 13.27 21.68 4.21
CA GLU A 98 12.65 21.93 2.92
C GLU A 98 12.73 23.39 2.55
N ASP A 99 13.71 23.72 1.72
CA ASP A 99 13.77 25.04 1.12
C ASP A 99 12.59 25.25 0.17
N SER A 100 11.98 26.43 0.21
CA SER A 100 11.03 26.88 -0.81
C SER A 100 11.78 27.10 -2.13
N ARG A 101 12.11 26.01 -2.81
CA ARG A 101 12.81 26.06 -4.09
C ARG A 101 11.90 26.78 -5.08
N ARG A 102 12.27 28.02 -5.42
CA ARG A 102 11.66 28.75 -6.54
C ARG A 102 11.79 27.88 -7.77
N CYS A 103 10.67 27.64 -8.47
CA CYS A 103 10.67 26.87 -9.70
C CYS A 103 11.72 27.46 -10.66
N ARG A 104 12.64 26.62 -11.14
CA ARG A 104 13.68 26.97 -12.11
C ARG A 104 13.34 26.31 -13.45
N CYS A 105 13.24 27.08 -14.52
CA CYS A 105 13.04 26.54 -15.87
C CYS A 105 14.28 25.70 -16.21
N SER A 106 14.11 24.41 -16.49
CA SER A 106 15.24 23.54 -16.85
C SER A 106 15.89 23.92 -18.18
N GLN A 107 15.15 24.61 -19.04
CA GLN A 107 15.60 25.09 -20.35
C GLN A 107 16.46 26.35 -20.25
N TYR A 108 15.95 27.40 -19.60
CA TYR A 108 16.63 28.71 -19.54
C TYR A 108 17.32 29.01 -18.21
N LYS A 109 17.24 28.08 -17.24
CA LYS A 109 17.80 28.20 -15.88
C LYS A 109 17.30 29.43 -15.09
N SER A 110 16.30 30.14 -15.63
CA SER A 110 15.61 31.27 -15.01
C SER A 110 14.66 30.81 -13.91
N TYR A 111 14.47 31.65 -12.90
CA TYR A 111 13.55 31.38 -11.78
C TYR A 111 12.17 32.00 -12.02
N GLY A 112 11.16 31.48 -11.33
CA GLY A 112 9.79 32.02 -11.32
C GLY A 112 8.80 31.25 -12.20
N HIS A 113 9.28 30.31 -13.02
CA HIS A 113 8.43 29.43 -13.82
C HIS A 113 9.14 28.09 -14.06
N ASN A 114 8.37 27.03 -14.37
CA ASN A 114 8.89 25.70 -14.71
C ASN A 114 8.88 25.50 -16.24
N ARG A 115 9.47 24.40 -16.74
CA ARG A 115 9.52 24.10 -18.20
C ARG A 115 8.14 24.17 -18.89
N GLN A 116 7.09 23.76 -18.19
CA GLN A 116 5.73 23.70 -18.73
C GLN A 116 5.10 25.09 -18.88
N ASN A 117 5.48 26.06 -18.04
CA ASN A 117 5.03 27.44 -18.08
C ASN A 117 6.09 28.42 -18.64
N CYS A 118 7.17 27.96 -19.30
CA CYS A 118 8.12 28.89 -19.94
C CYS A 118 7.43 29.54 -21.15
N LEU A 119 7.34 30.88 -21.16
CA LEU A 119 6.67 31.67 -22.20
C LEU A 119 7.38 31.59 -23.57
N THR A 120 8.60 31.07 -23.59
CA THR A 120 9.41 30.81 -24.78
C THR A 120 9.50 29.31 -25.03
N PRO A 121 8.44 28.67 -25.56
CA PRO A 121 8.54 27.30 -26.02
C PRO A 121 9.64 27.21 -27.09
N PHE A 122 10.30 26.05 -27.14
CA PHE A 122 11.35 25.76 -28.12
C PHE A 122 10.95 26.24 -29.52
N ALA A 123 11.77 27.11 -30.12
CA ALA A 123 11.67 27.34 -31.56
C ALA A 123 12.03 26.01 -32.23
N VAL A 124 11.03 25.33 -32.80
CA VAL A 124 11.27 24.26 -33.78
C VAL A 124 11.99 24.93 -34.96
N PRO A 125 13.14 24.43 -35.43
CA PRO A 125 13.69 24.89 -36.69
C PRO A 125 12.64 24.69 -37.78
N LEU A 126 12.15 25.80 -38.35
CA LEU A 126 11.19 25.76 -39.46
C LEU A 126 11.91 25.23 -40.70
N THR A 127 11.96 23.92 -40.87
CA THR A 127 12.26 23.31 -42.16
C THR A 127 10.96 22.75 -42.69
N ASN A 128 10.18 23.60 -43.36
CA ASN A 128 9.22 23.19 -44.38
C ASN A 128 8.96 24.38 -45.32
N SER A 129 9.76 24.38 -46.39
CA SER A 129 9.36 24.55 -47.80
C SER A 129 8.20 25.49 -48.13
N THR A 130 8.44 26.47 -49.01
CA THR A 130 7.46 26.81 -50.06
C THR A 130 8.13 27.61 -51.20
N PRO A 131 7.66 27.51 -52.45
CA PRO A 131 6.39 28.16 -52.77
C PRO A 131 5.45 27.32 -53.63
N SER A 132 4.18 27.34 -53.28
CA SER A 132 3.13 27.44 -54.29
C SER A 132 1.98 28.25 -53.72
N SER A 133 1.56 29.16 -54.59
CA SER A 133 0.76 30.33 -54.33
C SER A 133 -0.69 30.01 -54.02
N THR A 134 -1.32 31.01 -53.38
CA THR A 134 -2.74 31.38 -53.49
C THR A 134 -3.70 30.65 -52.56
N GLN A 135 -4.23 31.39 -51.58
CA GLN A 135 -5.59 31.94 -51.60
C GLN A 135 -5.87 32.61 -50.25
N LEU A 136 -6.35 33.85 -50.28
CA LEU A 136 -6.60 34.70 -49.12
C LEU A 136 -8.05 34.55 -48.62
N THR A 137 -8.14 34.36 -47.30
CA THR A 137 -9.08 34.98 -46.32
C THR A 137 -10.60 34.82 -46.46
N ALA A 138 -11.22 34.26 -45.40
CA ALA A 138 -12.40 34.87 -44.76
C ALA A 138 -12.66 34.31 -43.34
N GLN A 139 -12.55 35.21 -42.37
CA GLN A 139 -13.35 35.43 -41.15
C GLN A 139 -13.64 34.32 -40.11
N ARG A 140 -13.32 34.69 -38.86
CA ARG A 140 -13.60 34.03 -37.58
C ARG A 140 -15.07 34.11 -37.16
N ARG A 141 -15.53 33.08 -36.47
CA ARG A 141 -16.34 33.17 -35.24
C ARG A 141 -15.62 32.41 -34.14
#